data_AF-A0A662VCH3-F1
#
_entry.id   AF-A0A662VCH3-F1
#
_cell.length_a   1.000
_cell.length_b   1.000
_cell.length_c   1.000
_cell.angle_alpha   90.00
_cell.angle_beta   90.00
_cell.angle_gamma   90.00
#
_symmetry.space_group_name_H-M   'P 1'
#
loop_
_entity.id
_entity.type
_entity.pdbx_description
1 polymer ?
#
loop_
_entity_poly.entity_id
_entity_poly.type
_entity_poly.pdbx_seq_one_letter_code
_entity_poly.pdbx_strand_id
1 'polypeptide(L)'
;MVKKYRAVIYDVIPPGVKSDLKGVIEEKFKDYVIINEYYESRLVVDKGSYRPALSDLLTDIWTKKVNVDAVIVKSLTKLGTLDMILFVKRVLEDRGVKLISLNSKERILAETPLAKLKRKLRYDDIRDYIMLAFTIGIGIYIIIHTLNPFFIGLIVATIGLLLFTYYRKTIKGRRNLGIMLDKVINLEIPYSTKMRFRISVKGVEVLEE
;
A
#
# COMPACT_ATOMS: atom_id res chain seq x y z
N MET A 1 2.42 -26.62 -23.07
CA MET A 1 1.94 -26.65 -21.67
C MET A 1 1.73 -25.22 -21.20
N VAL A 2 0.50 -24.83 -20.84
CA VAL A 2 0.25 -23.51 -20.21
C VAL A 2 0.85 -23.55 -18.81
N LYS A 3 1.83 -22.69 -18.53
CA LYS A 3 2.50 -22.63 -17.23
C LYS A 3 1.49 -22.09 -16.21
N LYS A 4 1.03 -22.94 -15.29
CA LYS A 4 0.14 -22.53 -14.19
C LYS A 4 0.96 -21.93 -13.06
N TYR A 5 0.52 -20.77 -12.55
CA TYR A 5 1.12 -20.07 -11.42
C TYR A 5 0.50 -20.54 -10.11
N ARG A 6 1.29 -20.63 -9.04
CA ARG A 6 0.80 -21.04 -7.72
C ARG A 6 0.36 -19.82 -6.93
N ALA A 7 -0.86 -19.84 -6.42
CA ALA A 7 -1.42 -18.75 -5.63
C ALA A 7 -1.89 -19.21 -4.26
N VAL A 8 -1.90 -18.28 -3.32
CA VAL A 8 -2.56 -18.42 -2.02
C VAL A 8 -3.60 -17.33 -1.84
N ILE A 9 -4.68 -17.68 -1.14
CA ILE A 9 -5.76 -16.73 -0.84
C ILE A 9 -5.58 -16.24 0.59
N TYR A 10 -5.74 -14.93 0.78
CA TYR A 10 -5.95 -14.36 2.12
C TYR A 10 -7.25 -13.56 2.15
N ASP A 11 -8.09 -13.83 3.16
CA ASP A 11 -9.30 -13.05 3.41
C ASP A 11 -9.65 -12.97 4.90
N VAL A 12 -10.41 -11.94 5.24
CA VAL A 12 -11.00 -11.75 6.57
C VAL A 12 -12.50 -11.96 6.45
N ILE A 13 -12.96 -13.08 6.99
CA ILE A 13 -14.35 -13.55 6.91
C ILE A 13 -15.09 -13.08 8.17
N PRO A 14 -16.21 -12.36 8.04
CA PRO A 14 -17.07 -12.06 9.18
C PRO A 14 -17.66 -13.34 9.80
N PRO A 15 -17.95 -13.35 11.11
CA PRO A 15 -18.61 -14.49 11.75
C PRO A 15 -19.91 -14.86 11.01
N GLY A 16 -20.10 -16.14 10.72
CA GLY A 16 -21.32 -16.65 10.08
C GLY A 16 -21.39 -16.53 8.56
N VAL A 17 -20.34 -16.01 7.90
CA VAL A 17 -20.27 -15.90 6.43
C VAL A 17 -19.35 -16.99 5.86
N LYS A 18 -19.69 -17.59 4.71
CA LYS A 18 -18.78 -18.45 3.95
C LYS A 18 -18.02 -17.63 2.92
N SER A 19 -16.74 -17.94 2.69
CA SER A 19 -15.95 -17.28 1.65
C SER A 19 -16.14 -17.99 0.32
N ASP A 20 -16.61 -17.25 -0.69
CA ASP A 20 -16.71 -17.71 -2.09
C ASP A 20 -15.48 -17.30 -2.93
N LEU A 21 -14.41 -16.82 -2.29
CA LEU A 21 -13.25 -16.29 -3.01
C LEU A 21 -12.58 -17.30 -3.92
N LYS A 22 -12.52 -18.56 -3.50
CA LYS A 22 -11.92 -19.64 -4.29
C LYS A 22 -12.60 -19.79 -5.66
N GLY A 23 -13.93 -19.89 -5.67
CA GLY A 23 -14.69 -20.02 -6.92
C GLY A 23 -14.53 -18.81 -7.83
N VAL A 24 -14.58 -17.61 -7.26
CA VAL A 24 -14.38 -16.35 -8.03
C VAL A 24 -12.99 -16.30 -8.65
N ILE A 25 -11.96 -16.77 -7.94
CA ILE A 25 -10.58 -16.75 -8.43
C ILE A 25 -10.37 -17.83 -9.49
N GLU A 26 -10.89 -19.04 -9.30
CA GLU A 26 -10.81 -20.11 -10.30
C GLU A 26 -11.50 -19.72 -11.62
N GLU A 27 -12.59 -18.94 -11.55
CA GLU A 27 -13.30 -18.43 -12.73
C GLU A 27 -12.52 -17.29 -13.43
N LYS A 28 -12.05 -16.30 -12.68
CA LYS A 28 -11.36 -15.11 -13.24
C LYS A 28 -9.91 -15.34 -13.61
N PHE A 29 -9.21 -16.21 -12.90
CA PHE A 29 -7.76 -16.39 -12.96
C PHE A 29 -7.40 -17.83 -13.31
N LYS A 30 -7.78 -18.26 -14.52
CA LYS A 30 -7.57 -19.64 -15.03
C LYS A 30 -6.10 -20.09 -15.06
N ASP A 31 -5.18 -19.15 -15.07
CA ASP A 31 -3.73 -19.41 -15.06
C ASP A 31 -3.18 -19.71 -13.68
N TYR A 32 -3.97 -19.55 -12.61
CA TYR A 32 -3.54 -19.75 -11.22
C TYR A 32 -4.12 -21.04 -10.62
N VAL A 33 -3.32 -21.69 -9.79
CA VAL A 33 -3.72 -22.84 -8.97
C VAL A 33 -3.61 -22.43 -7.50
N ILE A 34 -4.73 -22.46 -6.78
CA ILE A 34 -4.77 -22.18 -5.35
C ILE A 34 -4.13 -23.35 -4.61
N ILE A 35 -3.01 -23.12 -3.92
CA ILE A 35 -2.30 -24.17 -3.18
C ILE A 35 -2.61 -24.15 -1.68
N ASN A 36 -3.02 -22.99 -1.13
CA ASN A 36 -3.41 -22.86 0.27
C ASN A 36 -4.33 -21.65 0.47
N GLU A 37 -5.09 -21.66 1.55
CA GLU A 37 -6.09 -20.64 1.89
C GLU A 37 -5.91 -20.20 3.35
N TYR A 38 -5.75 -18.90 3.57
CA TYR A 38 -5.55 -18.30 4.89
C TYR A 38 -6.75 -17.42 5.22
N TYR A 39 -7.56 -17.86 6.19
CA TYR A 39 -8.77 -17.15 6.60
C TYR A 39 -8.68 -16.64 8.03
N GLU A 40 -8.95 -15.36 8.20
CA GLU A 40 -9.08 -14.73 9.51
C GLU A 40 -10.56 -14.73 9.93
N SER A 41 -10.91 -15.52 10.96
CA SER A 41 -12.30 -15.70 11.41
C SER A 41 -12.63 -14.97 12.72
N ARG A 42 -11.62 -14.66 13.55
CA ARG A 42 -11.74 -13.87 14.78
C ARG A 42 -10.44 -13.11 15.05
N LEU A 43 -10.51 -11.78 15.08
CA LEU A 43 -9.42 -10.97 15.65
C LEU A 43 -9.34 -11.31 17.14
N VAL A 44 -8.25 -11.93 17.59
CA VAL A 44 -8.06 -12.26 19.02
C VAL A 44 -7.85 -10.95 19.78
N VAL A 45 -8.80 -10.58 20.65
CA VAL A 45 -8.88 -9.25 21.29
C VAL A 45 -7.99 -9.12 22.52
N ASP A 46 -7.58 -10.23 23.15
CA ASP A 46 -7.01 -10.21 24.51
C ASP A 46 -5.66 -9.51 24.67
N LYS A 47 -4.91 -9.20 23.60
CA LYS A 47 -3.62 -8.48 23.69
C LYS A 47 -3.40 -7.47 22.55
N GLY A 48 -4.48 -6.83 22.09
CA GLY A 48 -4.48 -6.07 20.84
C GLY A 48 -4.79 -7.00 19.68
N SER A 49 -5.53 -6.53 18.68
CA SER A 49 -6.11 -7.42 17.68
C SER A 49 -5.00 -8.09 16.87
N TYR A 50 -4.80 -9.39 17.12
CA TYR A 50 -3.79 -10.21 16.48
C TYR A 50 -4.37 -10.85 15.21
N ARG A 51 -3.55 -10.93 14.16
CA ARG A 51 -3.93 -11.50 12.86
C ARG A 51 -3.13 -12.79 12.60
N PRO A 52 -3.49 -13.92 13.25
CA PRO A 52 -2.76 -15.18 13.14
C PRO A 52 -2.63 -15.66 11.69
N ALA A 53 -3.70 -15.60 10.91
CA ALA A 53 -3.69 -16.13 9.55
C ALA A 53 -2.76 -15.32 8.63
N LEU A 54 -2.66 -14.01 8.83
CA LEU A 54 -1.74 -13.15 8.08
C LEU A 54 -0.29 -13.38 8.53
N SER A 55 -0.08 -13.58 9.83
CA SER A 55 1.21 -13.95 10.42
C SER A 55 1.76 -15.24 9.82
N ASP A 56 0.92 -16.27 9.78
CA ASP A 56 1.29 -17.59 9.28
C ASP A 56 1.53 -17.55 7.76
N LEU A 57 0.71 -16.81 6.99
CA LEU A 57 0.92 -16.57 5.56
C LEU A 57 2.32 -15.98 5.27
N LEU A 58 2.67 -14.87 5.93
CA LEU A 58 3.95 -14.22 5.69
C LEU A 58 5.12 -15.11 6.14
N THR A 59 4.95 -15.81 7.26
CA THR A 59 5.95 -16.72 7.81
C THR A 59 6.19 -17.91 6.87
N ASP A 60 5.14 -18.54 6.37
CA ASP A 60 5.23 -19.69 5.47
C ASP A 60 5.88 -19.33 4.12
N ILE A 61 5.58 -18.12 3.59
CA ILE A 61 6.22 -17.60 2.37
C ILE A 61 7.69 -17.27 2.62
N TRP A 62 8.00 -16.63 3.75
CA TRP A 62 9.36 -16.23 4.09
C TRP A 62 10.25 -17.45 4.38
N THR A 63 9.77 -18.42 5.14
CA THR A 63 10.52 -19.65 5.43
C THR A 63 10.60 -20.61 4.24
N LYS A 64 9.99 -20.26 3.08
CA LYS A 64 9.85 -21.08 1.87
C LYS A 64 9.11 -22.41 2.12
N LYS A 65 8.40 -22.55 3.23
CA LYS A 65 7.51 -23.70 3.48
C LYS A 65 6.39 -23.76 2.44
N VAL A 66 5.96 -22.60 1.96
CA VAL A 66 4.96 -22.44 0.90
C VAL A 66 5.60 -21.70 -0.28
N ASN A 67 5.73 -22.37 -1.42
CA ASN A 67 6.34 -21.82 -2.63
C ASN A 67 5.25 -21.33 -3.59
N VAL A 68 5.07 -20.01 -3.65
CA VAL A 68 3.98 -19.32 -4.38
C VAL A 68 4.51 -18.27 -5.32
N ASP A 69 3.76 -18.00 -6.37
CA ASP A 69 4.03 -16.93 -7.33
C ASP A 69 3.16 -15.70 -7.05
N ALA A 70 2.00 -15.87 -6.39
CA ALA A 70 1.12 -14.79 -6.01
C ALA A 70 0.33 -15.00 -4.70
N VAL A 71 -0.01 -13.89 -4.05
CA VAL A 71 -1.01 -13.81 -2.98
C VAL A 71 -2.20 -13.03 -3.52
N ILE A 72 -3.39 -13.62 -3.45
CA ILE A 72 -4.63 -13.02 -3.95
C ILE A 72 -5.51 -12.63 -2.75
N VAL A 73 -5.95 -11.38 -2.73
CA VAL A 73 -6.83 -10.82 -1.69
C VAL A 73 -8.07 -10.19 -2.30
N LYS A 74 -9.18 -10.19 -1.56
CA LYS A 74 -10.41 -9.52 -1.99
C LYS A 74 -10.23 -8.00 -2.13
N SER A 75 -9.55 -7.39 -1.16
CA SER A 75 -9.17 -5.98 -1.12
C SER A 75 -7.95 -5.81 -0.22
N LEU A 76 -7.07 -4.87 -0.53
CA LEU A 76 -5.93 -4.49 0.30
C LEU A 76 -6.37 -3.99 1.67
N THR A 77 -7.57 -3.41 1.80
CA THR A 77 -8.12 -2.99 3.10
C THR A 77 -8.30 -4.17 4.06
N LYS A 78 -8.42 -5.40 3.54
CA LYS A 78 -8.48 -6.61 4.36
C LYS A 78 -7.14 -6.91 5.04
N LEU A 79 -6.02 -6.47 4.48
CA LEU A 79 -4.70 -6.63 5.10
C LEU A 79 -4.54 -5.73 6.33
N GLY A 80 -5.18 -4.56 6.37
CA GLY A 80 -5.15 -3.65 7.52
C GLY A 80 -4.89 -2.20 7.14
N THR A 81 -4.09 -1.51 7.96
CA THR A 81 -3.67 -0.13 7.72
C THR A 81 -2.70 -0.04 6.55
N LEU A 82 -2.50 1.18 6.02
CA LEU A 82 -1.57 1.41 4.92
C LEU A 82 -0.15 0.91 5.22
N ASP A 83 0.36 1.13 6.42
CA ASP A 83 1.67 0.64 6.86
C ASP A 83 1.79 -0.88 6.76
N MET A 84 0.73 -1.60 7.17
CA MET A 84 0.68 -3.04 7.11
C MET A 84 0.60 -3.54 5.67
N ILE A 85 -0.18 -2.86 4.81
CA ILE A 85 -0.24 -3.17 3.37
C ILE A 85 1.14 -3.02 2.73
N LEU A 86 1.84 -1.92 3.01
CA LEU A 86 3.18 -1.66 2.48
C LEU A 86 4.18 -2.70 3.01
N PHE A 87 4.11 -3.06 4.29
CA PHE A 87 4.97 -4.07 4.88
C PHE A 87 4.75 -5.46 4.26
N VAL A 88 3.49 -5.92 4.19
CA VAL A 88 3.12 -7.19 3.53
C VAL A 88 3.65 -7.20 2.12
N LYS A 89 3.42 -6.12 1.38
CA LYS A 89 3.90 -5.97 0.01
C LYS A 89 5.42 -6.09 -0.09
N ARG A 90 6.16 -5.48 0.83
CA ARG A 90 7.62 -5.55 0.87
C ARG A 90 8.11 -6.98 1.10
N VAL A 91 7.54 -7.68 2.07
CA VAL A 91 7.86 -9.09 2.36
C VAL A 91 7.62 -9.98 1.14
N LEU A 92 6.52 -9.75 0.42
CA LEU A 92 6.20 -10.49 -0.81
C LEU A 92 7.17 -10.15 -1.95
N GLU A 93 7.48 -8.87 -2.18
CA GLU A 93 8.44 -8.42 -3.18
C GLU A 93 9.84 -9.00 -2.95
N ASP A 94 10.31 -9.01 -1.69
CA ASP A 94 11.62 -9.58 -1.30
C ASP A 94 11.71 -11.11 -1.56
N ARG A 95 10.56 -11.77 -1.70
CA ARG A 95 10.44 -13.20 -2.04
C ARG A 95 10.02 -13.45 -3.49
N GLY A 96 9.88 -12.41 -4.31
CA GLY A 96 9.46 -12.51 -5.70
C GLY A 96 7.98 -12.90 -5.88
N VAL A 97 7.16 -12.74 -4.84
CA VAL A 97 5.74 -13.08 -4.83
C VAL A 97 4.91 -11.84 -5.18
N LYS A 98 3.95 -11.99 -6.09
CA LYS A 98 3.07 -10.88 -6.51
C LYS A 98 1.88 -10.73 -5.57
N LEU A 99 1.51 -9.51 -5.21
CA LEU A 99 0.25 -9.22 -4.53
C LEU A 99 -0.83 -8.82 -5.55
N ILE A 100 -1.96 -9.52 -5.54
CA ILE A 100 -3.09 -9.28 -6.44
C ILE A 100 -4.33 -8.94 -5.61
N SER A 101 -4.97 -7.82 -5.92
CA SER A 101 -6.28 -7.45 -5.35
C SER A 101 -7.38 -7.69 -6.37
N LEU A 102 -8.50 -8.29 -5.95
CA LEU A 102 -9.71 -8.40 -6.78
C LEU A 102 -10.40 -7.05 -6.99
N ASN A 103 -10.11 -6.06 -6.14
CA ASN A 103 -10.61 -4.70 -6.30
C ASN A 103 -9.75 -3.93 -7.32
N SER A 104 -10.32 -3.65 -8.50
CA SER A 104 -9.63 -2.97 -9.60
C SER A 104 -9.07 -1.59 -9.24
N LYS A 105 -9.69 -0.88 -8.30
CA LYS A 105 -9.22 0.45 -7.83
C LYS A 105 -7.89 0.39 -7.10
N GLU A 106 -7.53 -0.76 -6.54
CA GLU A 106 -6.32 -0.96 -5.73
C GLU A 106 -5.17 -1.56 -6.54
N ARG A 107 -5.42 -1.86 -7.82
CA ARG A 107 -4.47 -2.53 -8.72
C ARG A 107 -3.11 -1.83 -8.78
N ILE A 108 -3.10 -0.50 -8.80
CA ILE A 108 -1.86 0.28 -8.83
C ILE A 108 -1.03 0.04 -7.57
N LEU A 109 -1.67 0.06 -6.39
CA LEU A 109 -1.00 -0.16 -5.12
C LEU A 109 -0.58 -1.62 -4.94
N ALA A 110 -1.33 -2.59 -5.49
CA ALA A 110 -1.00 -4.01 -5.42
C ALA A 110 0.15 -4.40 -6.37
N GLU A 111 0.07 -4.03 -7.64
CA GLU A 111 0.97 -4.53 -8.70
C GLU A 111 2.23 -3.69 -8.91
N THR A 112 2.24 -2.40 -8.54
CA THR A 112 3.39 -1.52 -8.82
C THR A 112 4.51 -1.71 -7.79
N PRO A 113 5.75 -2.06 -8.15
CA PRO A 113 6.83 -2.28 -7.18
C PRO A 113 7.01 -1.12 -6.19
N LEU A 114 7.35 -1.38 -4.93
CA LEU A 114 7.53 -0.34 -3.91
C LEU A 114 8.56 0.72 -4.32
N ALA A 115 9.66 0.30 -4.95
CA ALA A 115 10.67 1.21 -5.49
C ALA A 115 10.10 2.14 -6.57
N LYS A 116 9.20 1.63 -7.42
CA LYS A 116 8.54 2.41 -8.47
C LYS A 116 7.49 3.35 -7.89
N LEU A 117 6.77 2.95 -6.84
CA LEU A 117 5.86 3.82 -6.08
C LEU A 117 6.61 5.01 -5.46
N LYS A 118 7.78 4.76 -4.83
CA LYS A 118 8.63 5.83 -4.28
C LYS A 118 9.12 6.80 -5.36
N ARG A 119 9.57 6.29 -6.52
CA ARG A 119 9.99 7.12 -7.65
C ARG A 119 8.84 7.98 -8.19
N LYS A 120 7.66 7.39 -8.33
CA LYS A 120 6.47 8.11 -8.79
C LYS A 120 6.08 9.23 -7.84
N LEU A 121 6.09 8.96 -6.53
CA LEU A 121 5.82 9.97 -5.50
C LEU A 121 6.78 11.17 -5.62
N ARG A 122 8.08 10.90 -5.76
CA ARG A 122 9.10 11.96 -5.96
C ARG A 122 8.86 12.75 -7.24
N TYR A 123 8.53 12.07 -8.34
CA TYR A 123 8.26 12.73 -9.61
C TYR A 123 7.03 13.63 -9.55
N ASP A 124 5.94 13.14 -8.96
CA ASP A 124 4.71 13.91 -8.77
C ASP A 124 4.96 15.13 -7.86
N ASP A 125 5.79 14.98 -6.82
CA ASP A 125 6.20 16.11 -5.97
C ASP A 125 6.98 17.16 -6.76
N ILE A 126 7.99 16.75 -7.53
CA ILE A 126 8.78 17.67 -8.39
C ILE A 126 7.87 18.40 -9.38
N ARG A 127 7.01 17.66 -10.09
CA ARG A 127 6.09 18.23 -11.08
C ARG A 127 5.19 19.28 -10.44
N ASP A 128 4.66 19.00 -9.27
CA ASP A 128 3.74 19.91 -8.62
C ASP A 128 4.47 21.14 -8.02
N TYR A 129 5.73 20.99 -7.56
CA TYR A 129 6.57 22.14 -7.20
C TYR A 129 6.82 23.07 -8.40
N ILE A 130 7.06 22.50 -9.58
CA ILE A 130 7.23 23.27 -10.83
C ILE A 130 5.93 24.04 -11.15
N MET A 131 4.78 23.37 -11.11
CA MET A 131 3.47 24.01 -11.36
C MET A 131 3.16 25.12 -10.36
N LEU A 132 3.52 24.92 -9.09
CA LEU A 132 3.33 25.91 -8.03
C LEU A 132 4.23 27.13 -8.24
N ALA A 133 5.50 26.92 -8.59
CA ALA A 133 6.41 28.00 -8.94
C ALA A 133 5.92 28.79 -10.16
N PHE A 134 5.39 28.12 -11.18
CA PHE A 134 4.82 28.75 -12.36
C PHE A 134 3.58 29.60 -12.02
N THR A 135 2.69 29.07 -11.17
CA THR A 135 1.49 29.78 -10.71
C THR A 135 1.84 31.05 -9.93
N ILE A 136 2.84 30.96 -9.03
CA ILE A 136 3.35 32.12 -8.28
C ILE A 136 3.97 33.15 -9.23
N GLY A 137 4.78 32.70 -10.20
CA GLY A 137 5.41 33.57 -11.20
C GLY A 137 4.40 34.37 -12.03
N ILE A 138 3.34 33.70 -12.51
CA ILE A 138 2.22 34.37 -13.20
C ILE A 138 1.52 35.37 -12.27
N GLY A 139 1.28 34.98 -11.02
CA GLY A 139 0.66 35.86 -10.03
C GLY A 139 1.43 37.16 -9.81
N ILE A 140 2.76 37.06 -9.64
CA ILE A 140 3.65 38.22 -9.49
C ILE A 140 3.63 39.09 -10.75
N TYR A 141 3.68 38.49 -11.93
CA TYR A 141 3.62 39.21 -13.20
C TYR A 141 2.35 40.06 -13.31
N ILE A 142 1.19 39.48 -12.98
CA ILE A 142 -0.10 40.18 -13.00
C ILE A 142 -0.12 41.31 -11.97
N ILE A 143 0.38 41.08 -10.75
CA ILE A 143 0.45 42.11 -9.70
C ILE A 143 1.23 43.34 -10.17
N ILE A 144 2.39 43.14 -10.81
CA ILE A 144 3.23 44.22 -11.33
C ILE A 144 2.49 45.04 -12.42
N HIS A 145 1.68 44.39 -13.25
CA HIS A 145 1.02 45.05 -14.39
C HIS A 145 -0.36 45.63 -14.08
N THR A 146 -1.04 45.16 -13.03
CA THR A 146 -2.45 45.53 -12.80
C THR A 146 -2.61 46.86 -12.07
N LEU A 147 -1.57 47.37 -11.39
CA LEU A 147 -1.50 48.66 -10.63
C LEU A 147 -2.69 48.99 -9.69
N ASN A 148 -3.67 48.09 -9.56
CA ASN A 148 -4.89 48.27 -8.80
C ASN A 148 -4.80 47.46 -7.50
N PRO A 149 -4.80 48.12 -6.33
CA PRO A 149 -4.57 47.47 -5.04
C PRO A 149 -5.66 46.44 -4.67
N PHE A 150 -6.89 46.60 -5.16
CA PHE A 150 -7.97 45.66 -4.90
C PHE A 150 -7.73 44.31 -5.61
N PHE A 151 -7.35 44.35 -6.89
CA PHE A 151 -7.02 43.14 -7.65
C PHE A 151 -5.77 42.45 -7.10
N ILE A 152 -4.77 43.22 -6.66
CA ILE A 152 -3.57 42.68 -6.01
C ILE A 152 -3.95 41.90 -4.75
N GLY A 153 -4.79 42.47 -3.88
CA GLY A 153 -5.28 41.79 -2.68
C GLY A 153 -6.03 40.49 -2.98
N LEU A 154 -6.88 40.49 -4.00
CA LEU A 154 -7.65 39.32 -4.43
C LEU A 154 -6.77 38.21 -5.01
N ILE A 155 -5.75 38.56 -5.81
CA ILE A 155 -4.77 37.60 -6.36
C ILE A 155 -3.95 36.97 -5.23
N VAL A 156 -3.43 37.77 -4.29
CA VAL A 156 -2.65 37.28 -3.16
C VAL A 156 -3.49 36.34 -2.29
N ALA A 157 -4.75 36.69 -1.99
CA ALA A 157 -5.66 35.84 -1.24
C ALA A 157 -5.94 34.50 -1.96
N THR A 158 -6.12 34.54 -3.28
CA THR A 158 -6.37 33.35 -4.10
C THR A 158 -5.16 32.41 -4.13
N ILE A 159 -3.96 32.96 -4.32
CA ILE A 159 -2.70 32.18 -4.27
C ILE A 159 -2.52 31.60 -2.87
N GLY A 160 -2.74 32.38 -1.81
CA GLY A 160 -2.64 31.92 -0.43
C GLY A 160 -3.60 30.75 -0.13
N LEU A 161 -4.85 30.84 -0.57
CA LEU A 161 -5.83 29.77 -0.42
C LEU A 161 -5.43 28.50 -1.21
N LEU A 162 -4.92 28.68 -2.43
CA LEU A 162 -4.44 27.57 -3.26
C LEU A 162 -3.25 26.87 -2.60
N LEU A 163 -2.26 27.62 -2.11
CA LEU A 163 -1.11 27.08 -1.38
C LEU A 163 -1.56 26.33 -0.12
N PHE A 164 -2.47 26.91 0.66
CA PHE A 164 -2.97 26.29 1.90
C PHE A 164 -3.73 24.98 1.62
N THR A 165 -4.65 24.99 0.66
CA THR A 165 -5.43 23.80 0.30
C THR A 165 -4.56 22.71 -0.32
N TYR A 166 -3.62 23.09 -1.19
CA TYR A 166 -2.65 22.18 -1.79
C TYR A 166 -1.73 21.54 -0.74
N TYR A 167 -1.20 22.33 0.19
CA TYR A 167 -0.37 21.83 1.28
C TYR A 167 -1.11 20.83 2.16
N ARG A 168 -2.33 21.18 2.58
CA ARG A 168 -3.12 20.37 3.52
C ARG A 168 -3.58 19.05 2.91
N LYS A 169 -4.03 19.05 1.65
CA LYS A 169 -4.60 17.86 1.00
C LYS A 169 -3.55 16.98 0.32
N THR A 170 -2.57 17.58 -0.36
CA THR A 170 -1.68 16.84 -1.28
C THR A 170 -0.31 16.61 -0.66
N ILE A 171 0.37 17.68 -0.21
CA ILE A 171 1.75 17.57 0.31
C ILE A 171 1.79 16.73 1.58
N LYS A 172 0.89 16.99 2.55
CA LYS A 172 0.89 16.27 3.82
C LYS A 172 0.68 14.76 3.65
N GLY A 173 -0.25 14.37 2.78
CA GLY A 173 -0.52 12.96 2.48
C GLY A 173 0.66 12.26 1.82
N ARG A 174 1.28 12.89 0.81
CA ARG A 174 2.44 12.33 0.12
C ARG A 174 3.67 12.26 1.00
N ARG A 175 3.95 13.28 1.81
CA ARG A 175 5.07 13.26 2.76
C ARG A 175 4.92 12.12 3.77
N ASN A 176 3.72 11.91 4.30
CA ASN A 176 3.45 10.77 5.19
C ASN A 176 3.68 9.43 4.46
N LEU A 177 3.17 9.28 3.24
CA LEU A 177 3.35 8.06 2.44
C LEU A 177 4.83 7.82 2.08
N GLY A 178 5.59 8.88 1.79
CA GLY A 178 7.03 8.83 1.54
C GLY A 178 7.81 8.37 2.77
N ILE A 179 7.49 8.90 3.96
CA ILE A 179 8.09 8.48 5.23
C ILE A 179 7.78 7.00 5.50
N MET A 180 6.53 6.57 5.28
CA MET A 180 6.12 5.17 5.45
C MET A 180 6.84 4.24 4.48
N LEU A 181 6.92 4.61 3.19
CA LEU A 181 7.70 3.87 2.19
C LEU A 181 9.18 3.78 2.56
N ASP A 182 9.80 4.87 3.02
CA ASP A 182 11.20 4.87 3.41
C ASP A 182 11.47 3.96 4.60
N LYS A 183 10.62 4.02 5.64
CA LYS A 183 10.69 3.10 6.77
C LYS A 183 10.55 1.64 6.31
N VAL A 184 9.55 1.36 5.48
CA VAL A 184 9.26 0.01 5.00
C VAL A 184 10.29 -0.48 3.99
N ILE A 185 11.01 0.36 3.26
CA ILE A 185 12.08 -0.08 2.33
C ILE A 185 13.40 -0.31 3.08
N ASN A 186 13.70 0.53 4.08
CA ASN A 186 14.97 0.48 4.79
C ASN A 186 14.98 -0.46 6.01
N LEU A 187 13.83 -1.00 6.42
CA LEU A 187 13.76 -1.98 7.51
C LEU A 187 14.64 -3.20 7.16
N GLU A 188 15.57 -3.61 8.00
CA GLU A 188 16.29 -4.86 7.75
C GLU A 188 15.42 -6.03 8.20
N ILE A 189 15.05 -6.92 7.28
CA ILE A 189 14.33 -8.15 7.59
C ILE A 189 15.35 -9.29 7.50
N PRO A 190 15.78 -9.89 8.62
CA PRO A 190 16.77 -10.94 8.58
C PRO A 190 16.28 -12.13 7.74
N TYR A 191 17.13 -12.62 6.84
CA TYR A 191 16.87 -13.80 6.02
C TYR A 191 17.12 -15.08 6.84
N SER A 192 16.35 -15.28 7.90
CA SER A 192 16.37 -16.50 8.70
C SER A 192 15.22 -17.43 8.33
N THR A 193 15.50 -18.74 8.37
CA THR A 193 14.49 -19.80 8.27
C THR A 193 13.77 -20.04 9.60
N LYS A 194 14.26 -19.47 10.70
CA LYS A 194 13.65 -19.54 12.04
C LYS A 194 13.03 -18.20 12.43
N MET A 195 12.21 -17.67 11.53
CA MET A 195 11.62 -16.34 11.72
C MET A 195 10.11 -16.48 11.73
N ARG A 196 9.47 -15.79 12.68
CA ARG A 196 8.02 -15.69 12.74
C ARG A 196 7.59 -14.24 12.74
N PHE A 197 6.73 -13.87 11.79
CA PHE A 197 6.07 -12.58 11.85
C PHE A 197 4.97 -12.65 12.89
N ARG A 198 4.87 -11.64 13.75
CA ARG A 198 3.75 -11.45 14.67
C ARG A 198 3.04 -10.15 14.31
N ILE A 199 1.88 -10.28 13.67
CA ILE A 199 1.14 -9.12 13.15
C ILE A 199 0.01 -8.76 14.11
N SER A 200 0.11 -7.57 14.71
CA SER A 200 -0.93 -6.97 15.53
C SER A 200 -1.51 -5.74 14.84
N VAL A 201 -2.69 -5.26 15.26
CA VAL A 201 -3.26 -3.99 14.78
C VAL A 201 -2.34 -2.79 15.07
N LYS A 202 -1.47 -2.88 16.08
CA LYS A 202 -0.51 -1.81 16.43
C LYS A 202 0.75 -1.80 15.56
N GLY A 203 1.06 -2.90 14.88
CA GLY A 203 2.27 -3.02 14.07
C GLY A 203 2.72 -4.46 13.90
N VAL A 204 3.84 -4.63 13.18
CA VAL A 204 4.47 -5.93 12.96
C VAL A 204 5.68 -6.06 13.87
N GLU A 205 5.67 -7.11 14.68
CA GLU A 205 6.82 -7.56 15.45
C GLU A 205 7.48 -8.73 14.70
N VAL A 206 8.79 -8.68 14.59
CA VAL A 206 9.60 -9.76 14.05
C VAL A 206 10.19 -10.53 15.23
N LEU A 207 9.90 -11.83 15.32
CA LEU A 207 10.47 -12.71 16.32
C LEU A 207 11.42 -13.70 15.63
N GLU A 208 12.65 -13.78 16.09
CA GLU A 208 13.57 -14.88 15.77
C GLU A 208 13.37 -15.98 16.82
N GLU A 209 13.21 -17.23 16.35
CA GLU A 209 13.15 -18.44 17.18
C GLU A 209 14.44 -19.27 17.09
#